data_AF-A0A0S4V1R2-F1
#
_entry.id   AF-A0A0S4V1R2-F1
#
_cell.length_a   1.000
_cell.length_b   1.000
_cell.length_c   1.000
_cell.angle_alpha   90.00
_cell.angle_beta   90.00
_cell.angle_gamma   90.00
#
_symmetry.space_group_name_H-M   'P 1'
#
loop_
_entity.id
_entity.type
_entity.pdbx_description
1 polymer ?
#
loop_
_entity_poly.entity_id
_entity_poly.type
_entity_poly.pdbx_seq_one_letter_code
_entity_poly.pdbx_strand_id
1 'polypeptide(L)'
;MRRGQNKPLPLGLPDQVDGLATAPSDRGDETQERFRYQWAIGVWLLAQSLAGERAIRALWCEHHDDYLLELLTGRYVAVQVKTDIRENVRWRWSDDALVDSVARFCAFEKMYGAVIDGYEFISNAAPYVPAAATKRQDSIAASPDRLIQCCAGATTHSELKEPYSAVFTELIAKTGGDAPTLFQVLCKLRFAQGPVLRGYDDTLAAAVIPKLPGCSGLTTVSCCRLRDELIGLVQAACRLRADGIDGAVAYLAANGRPDAALRGKCITPESAAELMARVGQPAFRYVGSGTGIDIGATAGRTEVLNRKMRNAYLGSQFEPLRMRMDSADLRLMERALREPDEFDSIANQLLSTVLVECKDVEAMAFDHIDEKTRGLAIYKQILQRMDSLAREEPERVCYEPKDTLMGVAGMLSGECKFAWGTPLDEETQDGT
;
A
#
# COMPACT_ATOMS: atom_id res chain seq x y z
N MET A 1 36.99 -15.06 -21.67
CA MET A 1 36.19 -13.82 -21.64
C MET A 1 36.30 -13.11 -22.99
N ARG A 2 35.34 -13.30 -23.89
CA ARG A 2 35.33 -12.61 -25.20
C ARG A 2 34.54 -11.31 -25.07
N ARG A 3 35.21 -10.19 -25.38
CA ARG A 3 34.57 -8.90 -25.74
C ARG A 3 33.60 -9.16 -26.88
N GLY A 4 32.30 -9.11 -26.60
CA GLY A 4 31.23 -9.28 -27.58
C GLY A 4 30.44 -8.00 -27.73
N GLN A 5 30.76 -7.23 -28.78
CA GLN A 5 29.94 -6.21 -29.45
C GLN A 5 29.20 -5.18 -28.58
N ASN A 6 29.67 -3.92 -28.63
CA ASN A 6 28.90 -2.71 -28.28
C ASN A 6 27.69 -2.55 -29.24
N LYS A 7 26.71 -3.45 -29.19
CA LYS A 7 25.39 -3.15 -29.75
C LYS A 7 24.68 -2.25 -28.74
N PRO A 8 24.11 -1.11 -29.17
CA PRO A 8 23.32 -0.28 -28.28
C PRO A 8 22.19 -1.15 -27.71
N LEU A 9 22.13 -1.23 -26.37
CA LEU A 9 21.02 -1.88 -25.69
C LEU A 9 19.74 -1.11 -26.06
N PRO A 10 18.71 -1.77 -26.61
CA PRO A 10 17.43 -1.13 -26.89
C PRO A 10 16.85 -0.56 -25.58
N LEU A 11 16.19 0.59 -25.69
CA LEU A 11 15.68 1.40 -24.57
C LEU A 11 14.47 0.78 -23.85
N GLY A 12 13.97 -0.39 -24.28
CA GLY A 12 12.83 -1.03 -23.62
C GLY A 12 11.47 -0.44 -23.97
N LEU A 13 11.36 0.32 -25.07
CA LEU A 13 10.09 0.94 -25.47
C LEU A 13 9.09 -0.13 -25.99
N PRO A 14 7.77 0.05 -25.83
CA PRO A 14 6.75 -0.95 -26.17
C PRO A 14 6.83 -1.56 -27.58
N ASP A 15 7.40 -0.82 -28.55
CA ASP A 15 7.54 -1.25 -29.95
C ASP A 15 8.96 -1.74 -30.31
N GLN A 16 9.87 -1.82 -29.34
CA GLN A 16 11.23 -2.30 -29.57
C GLN A 16 11.32 -3.82 -29.38
N VAL A 17 11.66 -4.52 -30.46
CA VAL A 17 12.04 -5.94 -30.41
C VAL A 17 13.27 -6.08 -29.49
N ASP A 18 13.19 -7.02 -28.55
CA ASP A 18 14.20 -7.28 -27.51
C ASP A 18 14.48 -6.11 -26.55
N GLY A 19 13.59 -5.12 -26.47
CA GLY A 19 13.61 -4.08 -25.46
C GLY A 19 13.41 -4.67 -24.05
N LEU A 20 14.33 -4.38 -23.13
CA LEU A 20 14.15 -4.67 -21.70
C LEU A 20 13.74 -3.39 -20.98
N ALA A 21 12.72 -3.46 -20.12
CA ALA A 21 12.22 -2.30 -19.37
C ALA A 21 13.33 -1.61 -18.53
N THR A 22 14.31 -2.37 -18.07
CA THR A 22 15.51 -1.89 -17.39
C THR A 22 16.76 -2.54 -17.98
N ALA A 23 17.87 -1.80 -18.02
CA ALA A 23 19.15 -2.35 -18.48
C ALA A 23 19.59 -3.49 -17.55
N PRO A 24 20.22 -4.59 -18.03
CA PRO A 24 20.60 -5.71 -17.17
C PRO A 24 21.56 -5.37 -16.00
N SER A 25 22.29 -4.26 -16.12
CA SER A 25 23.13 -3.72 -15.04
C SER A 25 22.36 -2.90 -14.02
N ASP A 26 21.19 -2.39 -14.40
CA ASP A 26 20.29 -1.63 -13.54
C ASP A 26 19.38 -2.61 -12.80
N ARG A 27 19.66 -2.76 -11.51
CA ARG A 27 18.88 -3.62 -10.61
C ARG A 27 17.95 -2.81 -9.71
N GLY A 28 17.69 -1.54 -10.05
CA GLY A 28 16.86 -0.63 -9.26
C GLY A 28 15.47 -1.22 -9.02
N ASP A 29 14.76 -1.57 -10.09
CA ASP A 29 13.42 -2.14 -10.01
C ASP A 29 13.40 -3.45 -9.23
N GLU A 30 14.32 -4.37 -9.52
CA GLU A 30 14.43 -5.64 -8.79
C GLU A 30 14.66 -5.41 -7.29
N THR A 31 15.47 -4.42 -6.93
CA THR A 31 15.82 -4.11 -5.54
C THR A 31 14.62 -3.51 -4.82
N GLN A 32 13.91 -2.57 -5.45
CA GLN A 32 12.69 -1.99 -4.90
C GLN A 32 11.60 -3.05 -4.70
N GLU A 33 11.45 -3.96 -5.66
CA GLU A 33 10.49 -5.05 -5.58
C GLU A 33 10.79 -6.02 -4.42
N ARG A 34 12.07 -6.29 -4.16
CA ARG A 34 12.48 -7.11 -2.99
C ARG A 34 12.17 -6.42 -1.68
N PHE A 35 12.38 -5.12 -1.59
CA PHE A 35 11.97 -4.35 -0.40
C PHE A 35 10.45 -4.34 -0.23
N ARG A 36 9.70 -4.17 -1.33
CA ARG A 36 8.23 -4.23 -1.30
C ARG A 36 7.73 -5.61 -0.86
N TYR A 37 8.34 -6.69 -1.36
CA TYR A 37 8.04 -8.04 -0.91
C TYR A 37 8.33 -8.22 0.58
N GLN A 38 9.46 -7.71 1.08
CA GLN A 38 9.76 -7.74 2.52
C GLN A 38 8.66 -7.03 3.31
N TRP A 39 8.25 -5.81 2.93
CA TRP A 39 7.16 -5.09 3.59
C TRP A 39 5.83 -5.85 3.54
N ALA A 40 5.52 -6.49 2.42
CA ALA A 40 4.37 -7.38 2.27
C ALA A 40 4.42 -8.57 3.26
N ILE A 41 5.60 -9.15 3.52
CA ILE A 41 5.78 -10.16 4.57
C ILE A 41 5.54 -9.57 5.96
N GLY A 42 5.96 -8.33 6.23
CA GLY A 42 5.61 -7.64 7.47
C GLY A 42 4.09 -7.53 7.68
N VAL A 43 3.34 -7.19 6.63
CA VAL A 43 1.86 -7.19 6.65
C VAL A 43 1.30 -8.59 6.90
N TRP A 44 1.86 -9.62 6.24
CA TRP A 44 1.45 -11.01 6.43
C TRP A 44 1.68 -11.51 7.87
N LEU A 45 2.76 -11.09 8.52
CA LEU A 45 3.05 -11.39 9.93
C LEU A 45 2.08 -10.67 10.88
N LEU A 46 1.80 -9.38 10.63
CA LEU A 46 0.78 -8.63 11.39
C LEU A 46 -0.61 -9.25 11.23
N ALA A 47 -0.96 -9.69 10.02
CA ALA A 47 -2.24 -10.32 9.73
C ALA A 47 -2.47 -11.58 10.57
N GLN A 48 -1.44 -12.40 10.79
CA GLN A 48 -1.54 -13.56 11.69
C GLN A 48 -1.88 -13.15 13.13
N SER A 49 -1.35 -12.01 13.58
CA SER A 49 -1.71 -11.49 14.90
C SER A 49 -3.16 -11.00 14.96
N LEU A 50 -3.57 -10.22 13.95
CA LEU A 50 -4.90 -9.65 13.88
C LEU A 50 -5.98 -10.72 13.69
N ALA A 51 -5.67 -11.80 12.97
CA ALA A 51 -6.56 -12.97 12.80
C ALA A 51 -6.54 -13.92 14.02
N GLY A 52 -5.72 -13.64 15.04
CA GLY A 52 -5.60 -14.48 16.23
C GLY A 52 -4.84 -15.80 16.01
N GLU A 53 -4.17 -15.96 14.86
CA GLU A 53 -3.35 -17.14 14.54
C GLU A 53 -2.04 -17.16 15.34
N ARG A 54 -1.52 -15.99 15.71
CA ARG A 54 -0.26 -15.85 16.45
C ARG A 54 -0.31 -14.72 17.48
N ALA A 55 0.07 -14.99 18.72
CA ALA A 55 0.07 -14.01 19.80
C ALA A 55 1.29 -13.07 19.76
N ILE A 56 1.25 -12.09 18.85
CA ILE A 56 2.30 -11.07 18.68
C ILE A 56 1.88 -9.81 19.46
N ARG A 57 2.81 -9.29 20.28
CA ARG A 57 2.69 -8.01 20.99
C ARG A 57 3.11 -6.84 20.10
N ALA A 58 4.21 -7.00 19.36
CA ALA A 58 4.73 -5.99 18.46
C ALA A 58 5.57 -6.61 17.33
N LEU A 59 5.52 -5.98 16.17
CA LEU A 59 6.43 -6.20 15.04
C LEU A 59 7.47 -5.08 15.03
N TRP A 60 8.73 -5.43 15.20
CA TRP A 60 9.85 -4.50 15.08
C TRP A 60 10.49 -4.62 13.70
N CYS A 61 10.58 -3.51 12.96
CA CYS A 61 11.04 -3.47 11.58
C CYS A 61 12.48 -2.98 11.47
N GLU A 62 13.33 -3.70 10.71
CA GLU A 62 14.74 -3.34 10.50
C GLU A 62 15.47 -3.11 11.84
N HIS A 63 15.19 -3.99 12.81
CA HIS A 63 15.68 -3.89 14.18
C HIS A 63 16.44 -5.16 14.53
N HIS A 64 17.77 -5.08 14.39
CA HIS A 64 18.73 -6.20 14.46
C HIS A 64 18.59 -7.28 13.37
N ASP A 65 17.40 -7.44 12.78
CA ASP A 65 17.10 -8.28 11.64
C ASP A 65 16.01 -7.62 10.75
N ASP A 66 15.60 -8.27 9.64
CA ASP A 66 14.55 -7.78 8.74
C ASP A 66 13.27 -7.53 9.55
N TYR A 67 12.87 -8.51 10.39
CA TYR A 67 11.85 -8.32 11.44
C TYR A 67 12.22 -9.01 12.76
N LEU A 68 11.75 -8.44 13.86
CA LEU A 68 11.78 -9.06 15.18
C LEU A 68 10.36 -9.05 15.77
N LEU A 69 9.80 -10.22 16.03
CA LEU A 69 8.46 -10.38 16.61
C LEU A 69 8.59 -10.43 18.13
N GLU A 70 7.98 -9.49 18.83
CA GLU A 70 7.81 -9.56 20.28
C GLU A 70 6.54 -10.34 20.58
N LEU A 71 6.66 -11.44 21.33
CA LEU A 71 5.51 -12.26 21.73
C LEU A 71 4.88 -11.71 23.01
N LEU A 72 3.62 -12.06 23.29
CA LEU A 72 2.96 -11.70 24.56
C LEU A 72 3.72 -12.23 25.80
N THR A 73 4.54 -13.27 25.63
CA THR A 73 5.40 -13.85 26.68
C THR A 73 6.64 -13.00 27.00
N GLY A 74 6.91 -11.94 26.24
CA GLY A 74 8.13 -11.13 26.34
C GLY A 74 9.37 -11.78 25.69
N ARG A 75 9.19 -12.92 25.00
CA ARG A 75 10.23 -13.55 24.17
C ARG A 75 10.13 -13.08 22.72
N TYR A 76 11.17 -13.35 21.93
CA TYR A 76 11.27 -12.84 20.58
C TYR A 76 11.46 -13.91 19.53
N VAL A 77 10.97 -13.66 18.31
CA VAL A 77 11.30 -14.44 17.12
C VAL A 77 11.97 -13.54 16.10
N ALA A 78 13.21 -13.88 15.72
CA ALA A 78 13.95 -13.16 14.69
C ALA A 78 13.62 -13.73 13.31
N VAL A 79 13.34 -12.85 12.35
CA VAL A 79 12.81 -13.21 11.03
C VAL A 79 13.74 -12.65 9.96
N GLN A 80 14.14 -13.53 9.03
CA GLN A 80 14.86 -13.19 7.80
C GLN A 80 13.95 -13.42 6.60
N VAL A 81 13.81 -12.42 5.74
CA VAL A 81 13.04 -12.53 4.49
C VAL A 81 14.01 -12.63 3.32
N LYS A 82 13.84 -13.65 2.48
CA LYS A 82 14.62 -13.81 1.25
C LYS A 82 13.71 -14.10 0.07
N THR A 83 14.14 -13.65 -1.10
CA THR A 83 13.40 -13.83 -2.36
C THR A 83 14.28 -14.49 -3.41
N ASP A 84 13.70 -15.37 -4.21
CA ASP A 84 14.33 -15.89 -5.43
C ASP A 84 13.40 -15.67 -6.63
N ILE A 85 13.94 -15.09 -7.70
CA ILE A 85 13.19 -14.76 -8.92
C ILE A 85 12.95 -15.99 -9.81
N ARG A 86 13.73 -17.06 -9.63
CA ARG A 86 13.63 -18.25 -10.46
C ARG A 86 12.41 -19.07 -10.05
N GLU A 87 11.66 -19.53 -11.04
CA GLU A 87 10.49 -20.38 -10.79
C GLU A 87 10.89 -21.73 -10.18
N ASN A 88 10.06 -22.25 -9.29
CA ASN A 88 10.22 -23.57 -8.64
C ASN A 88 11.52 -23.77 -7.86
N VAL A 89 12.19 -22.68 -7.44
CA VAL A 89 13.34 -22.79 -6.55
C VAL A 89 12.97 -23.43 -5.23
N ARG A 90 13.92 -24.20 -4.70
CA ARG A 90 13.85 -24.81 -3.38
C ARG A 90 15.15 -24.55 -2.65
N TRP A 91 15.05 -23.99 -1.43
CA TRP A 91 16.23 -23.67 -0.62
C TRP A 91 16.97 -24.92 -0.15
N ARG A 92 18.29 -24.90 -0.27
CA ARG A 92 19.23 -25.96 0.09
C ARG A 92 20.37 -25.38 0.92
N TRP A 93 21.07 -26.23 1.66
CA TRP A 93 22.28 -25.80 2.40
C TRP A 93 23.45 -25.34 1.52
N SER A 94 23.37 -25.59 0.21
CA SER A 94 24.29 -25.05 -0.78
C SER A 94 24.01 -23.58 -1.15
N ASP A 95 22.86 -23.04 -0.75
CA ASP A 95 22.46 -21.68 -1.12
C ASP A 95 23.01 -20.67 -0.10
N ASP A 96 23.92 -19.81 -0.56
CA ASP A 96 24.62 -18.85 0.30
C ASP A 96 23.67 -17.91 1.04
N ALA A 97 22.59 -17.44 0.41
CA ALA A 97 21.63 -16.54 1.06
C ALA A 97 20.91 -17.20 2.26
N LEU A 98 20.70 -18.51 2.24
CA LEU A 98 20.18 -19.25 3.39
C LEU A 98 21.26 -19.35 4.48
N VAL A 99 22.47 -19.74 4.09
CA VAL A 99 23.60 -19.90 5.04
C VAL A 99 23.94 -18.57 5.72
N ASP A 100 23.92 -17.45 5.00
CA ASP A 100 24.15 -16.10 5.53
C ASP A 100 23.05 -15.67 6.51
N SER A 101 21.81 -16.11 6.28
CA SER A 101 20.70 -15.87 7.21
C SER A 101 20.90 -16.67 8.50
N VAL A 102 21.31 -17.94 8.39
CA VAL A 102 21.65 -18.77 9.56
C VAL A 102 22.87 -18.23 10.31
N ALA A 103 23.89 -17.72 9.62
CA ALA A 103 25.05 -17.09 10.24
C ALA A 103 24.64 -15.86 11.06
N ARG A 104 23.70 -15.05 10.56
CA ARG A 104 23.12 -13.92 11.31
C ARG A 104 22.34 -14.39 12.54
N PHE A 105 21.55 -15.45 12.41
CA PHE A 105 20.89 -16.07 13.56
C PHE A 105 21.88 -16.60 14.61
N CYS A 106 23.00 -17.18 14.20
CA CYS A 106 24.06 -17.61 15.11
C CYS A 106 24.69 -16.42 15.86
N ALA A 107 24.92 -15.30 15.18
CA ALA A 107 25.38 -14.09 15.85
C ALA A 107 24.34 -13.60 16.88
N PHE A 108 23.05 -13.67 16.54
CA PHE A 108 21.97 -13.26 17.43
C PHE A 108 21.80 -14.20 18.63
N GLU A 109 21.90 -15.52 18.46
CA GLU A 109 21.83 -16.52 19.52
C GLU A 109 22.94 -16.31 20.56
N LYS A 110 24.16 -16.01 20.12
CA LYS A 110 25.29 -15.72 21.03
C LYS A 110 25.03 -14.52 21.94
N MET A 111 24.37 -13.50 21.42
CA MET A 111 24.12 -12.26 22.17
C MET A 111 22.83 -12.32 23.00
N TYR A 112 21.77 -12.93 22.46
CA TYR A 112 20.40 -12.78 22.99
C TYR A 112 19.65 -14.12 23.10
N GLY A 113 20.30 -15.27 22.87
CA GLY A 113 19.64 -16.58 22.75
C GLY A 113 18.70 -16.99 23.88
N ALA A 114 18.94 -16.49 25.11
CA ALA A 114 18.06 -16.72 26.25
C ALA A 114 16.64 -16.15 26.05
N VAL A 115 16.52 -14.98 25.40
CA VAL A 115 15.24 -14.31 25.15
C VAL A 115 14.64 -14.65 23.78
N ILE A 116 15.41 -15.30 22.89
CA ILE A 116 14.92 -15.76 21.59
C ILE A 116 14.18 -17.10 21.72
N ASP A 117 12.91 -17.08 21.33
CA ASP A 117 12.05 -18.25 21.27
C ASP A 117 12.25 -19.06 19.97
N GLY A 118 12.53 -18.36 18.87
CA GLY A 118 12.64 -18.99 17.55
C GLY A 118 13.35 -18.12 16.51
N TYR A 119 13.73 -18.77 15.41
CA TYR A 119 14.22 -18.13 14.20
C TYR A 119 13.31 -18.50 13.03
N GLU A 120 12.98 -17.55 12.16
CA GLU A 120 12.13 -17.79 11.00
C GLU A 120 12.80 -17.33 9.72
N PHE A 121 12.97 -18.26 8.79
CA PHE A 121 13.36 -17.97 7.41
C PHE A 121 12.10 -17.95 6.55
N ILE A 122 11.74 -16.76 6.04
CA ILE A 122 10.55 -16.54 5.24
C ILE A 122 10.93 -16.25 3.81
N SER A 123 10.27 -16.91 2.86
CA SER A 123 10.58 -16.74 1.45
C SER A 123 9.43 -17.11 0.52
N ASN A 124 9.45 -16.61 -0.71
CA ASN A 124 8.54 -17.01 -1.79
C ASN A 124 8.77 -18.46 -2.27
N ALA A 125 9.96 -19.00 -2.03
CA ALA A 125 10.36 -20.38 -2.28
C ALA A 125 10.38 -21.20 -0.98
N ALA A 126 9.94 -22.45 -1.09
CA ALA A 126 9.95 -23.41 0.02
C ALA A 126 11.32 -24.10 0.19
N PRO A 127 11.61 -24.70 1.36
CA PRO A 127 12.79 -25.54 1.53
C PRO A 127 12.74 -26.77 0.62
N TYR A 128 13.92 -27.27 0.23
CA TYR A 128 14.04 -28.52 -0.49
C TYR A 128 13.78 -29.70 0.43
N VAL A 129 12.82 -30.53 0.03
CA VAL A 129 12.51 -31.80 0.69
C VAL A 129 12.72 -32.93 -0.31
N PRO A 130 13.63 -33.90 -0.04
CA PRO A 130 13.90 -34.99 -0.95
C PRO A 130 12.69 -35.93 -1.03
N ALA A 131 12.39 -36.41 -2.24
CA ALA A 131 11.35 -37.40 -2.45
C ALA A 131 11.70 -38.73 -1.75
N ALA A 132 10.72 -39.52 -1.35
CA ALA A 132 10.92 -40.78 -0.63
C ALA A 132 11.83 -41.79 -1.36
N ALA A 133 11.85 -41.75 -2.70
CA ALA A 133 12.69 -42.62 -3.53
C ALA A 133 14.15 -42.13 -3.68
N THR A 134 14.50 -40.97 -3.12
CA THR A 134 15.84 -40.39 -3.24
C THR A 134 16.84 -41.25 -2.47
N LYS A 135 17.83 -41.81 -3.18
CA LYS A 135 18.90 -42.64 -2.58
C LYS A 135 20.26 -41.93 -2.50
N ARG A 136 20.46 -40.87 -3.29
CA ARG A 136 21.73 -40.13 -3.31
C ARG A 136 21.91 -39.36 -2.00
N GLN A 137 22.97 -39.66 -1.26
CA GLN A 137 23.25 -39.06 0.05
C GLN A 137 23.37 -37.53 -0.04
N ASP A 138 24.08 -36.98 -1.02
CA ASP A 138 24.19 -35.51 -1.20
C ASP A 138 22.83 -34.83 -1.34
N SER A 139 21.91 -35.46 -2.10
CA SER A 139 20.56 -34.93 -2.27
C SER A 139 19.78 -34.97 -0.96
N ILE A 140 19.91 -36.05 -0.18
CA ILE A 140 19.25 -36.16 1.12
C ILE A 140 19.79 -35.12 2.10
N ALA A 141 21.12 -34.91 2.10
CA ALA A 141 21.84 -34.01 2.98
C ALA A 141 21.57 -32.52 2.68
N ALA A 142 21.26 -32.19 1.41
CA ALA A 142 20.98 -30.82 0.98
C ALA A 142 19.69 -30.21 1.58
N SER A 143 18.86 -31.01 2.25
CA SER A 143 17.55 -30.60 2.77
C SER A 143 17.64 -29.83 4.08
N PRO A 144 17.19 -28.55 4.12
CA PRO A 144 17.14 -27.77 5.35
C PRO A 144 16.20 -28.37 6.41
N ASP A 145 14.98 -28.71 6.01
CA ASP A 145 13.96 -29.28 6.90
C ASP A 145 14.43 -30.55 7.59
N ARG A 146 15.10 -31.45 6.86
CA ARG A 146 15.54 -32.71 7.44
C ARG A 146 16.66 -32.53 8.46
N LEU A 147 17.63 -31.64 8.18
CA LEU A 147 18.68 -31.34 9.16
C LEU A 147 18.09 -30.71 10.43
N ILE A 148 17.16 -29.76 10.29
CA ILE A 148 16.45 -29.14 11.42
C ILE A 148 15.71 -30.20 12.25
N GLN A 149 14.96 -31.09 11.59
CA GLN A 149 14.26 -32.19 12.27
C GLN A 149 15.23 -33.12 13.02
N CYS A 150 16.39 -33.44 12.42
CA CYS A 150 17.43 -34.21 13.07
C CYS A 150 18.03 -33.49 14.28
N CYS A 151 18.23 -32.18 14.22
CA CYS A 151 18.70 -31.39 15.35
C CYS A 151 17.66 -31.36 16.48
N ALA A 152 16.39 -31.10 16.15
CA ALA A 152 15.30 -31.07 17.12
C ALA A 152 15.07 -32.42 17.83
N GLY A 153 15.40 -33.54 17.17
CA GLY A 153 15.32 -34.89 17.74
C GLY A 153 16.58 -35.36 18.47
N ALA A 154 17.68 -34.61 18.40
CA ALA A 154 18.94 -34.92 19.05
C ALA A 154 19.12 -34.12 20.34
N THR A 155 19.84 -34.66 21.31
CA THR A 155 20.16 -33.94 22.56
C THR A 155 21.33 -32.99 22.36
N THR A 156 22.29 -33.40 21.53
CA THR A 156 23.51 -32.65 21.24
C THR A 156 23.91 -32.81 19.77
N HIS A 157 24.73 -31.90 19.25
CA HIS A 157 25.20 -31.96 17.87
C HIS A 157 26.01 -33.23 17.55
N SER A 158 26.60 -33.90 18.54
CA SER A 158 27.40 -35.12 18.37
C SER A 158 26.56 -36.36 18.06
N GLU A 159 25.25 -36.29 18.30
CA GLU A 159 24.30 -37.39 18.04
C GLU A 159 23.74 -37.37 16.61
N LEU A 160 24.07 -36.33 15.83
CA LEU A 160 23.65 -36.22 14.43
C LEU A 160 24.25 -37.37 13.62
N LYS A 161 23.39 -38.06 12.86
CA LYS A 161 23.76 -39.19 12.01
C LYS A 161 24.04 -38.72 10.59
N GLU A 162 24.86 -39.51 9.89
CA GLU A 162 25.03 -39.34 8.45
C GLU A 162 23.67 -39.46 7.71
N PRO A 163 23.43 -38.65 6.66
CA PRO A 163 24.37 -37.73 6.03
C PRO A 163 24.41 -36.30 6.63
N TYR A 164 23.68 -36.06 7.72
CA TYR A 164 23.45 -34.71 8.26
C TYR A 164 24.59 -34.19 9.14
N SER A 165 25.37 -35.08 9.75
CA SER A 165 26.60 -34.74 10.49
C SER A 165 27.65 -34.05 9.60
N ALA A 166 27.83 -34.53 8.37
CA ALA A 166 28.76 -33.93 7.41
C ALA A 166 28.34 -32.50 7.04
N VAL A 167 27.08 -32.30 6.66
CA VAL A 167 26.54 -30.97 6.31
C VAL A 167 26.57 -30.02 7.50
N PHE A 168 26.23 -30.51 8.70
CA PHE A 168 26.36 -29.71 9.92
C PHE A 168 27.80 -29.23 10.12
N THR A 169 28.78 -30.11 9.92
CA THR A 169 30.20 -29.77 10.03
C THR A 169 30.63 -28.70 9.02
N GLU A 170 30.15 -28.79 7.79
CA GLU A 170 30.39 -27.76 6.76
C GLU A 170 29.76 -26.41 7.15
N LEU A 171 28.53 -26.43 7.71
CA LEU A 171 27.85 -25.22 8.15
C LEU A 171 28.55 -24.54 9.33
N ILE A 172 29.19 -25.28 10.23
CA ILE A 172 30.00 -24.69 11.32
C ILE A 172 31.05 -23.74 10.74
N ALA A 173 31.77 -24.16 9.70
CA ALA A 173 32.80 -23.34 9.07
C ALA A 173 32.23 -22.05 8.44
N LYS A 174 31.01 -22.13 7.88
CA LYS A 174 30.35 -21.00 7.21
C LYS A 174 29.61 -20.05 8.16
N THR A 175 29.27 -20.49 9.37
CA THR A 175 28.43 -19.74 10.32
C THR A 175 29.19 -19.20 11.54
N GLY A 176 30.53 -19.21 11.48
CA GLY A 176 31.39 -18.60 12.51
C GLY A 176 31.94 -19.57 13.55
N GLY A 177 31.99 -20.87 13.27
CA GLY A 177 32.86 -21.82 13.95
C GLY A 177 32.35 -22.40 15.28
N ASP A 178 31.11 -22.10 15.70
CA ASP A 178 30.59 -22.48 17.01
C ASP A 178 29.47 -23.53 16.89
N ALA A 179 29.84 -24.80 17.10
CA ALA A 179 28.93 -25.93 16.90
C ALA A 179 27.74 -25.94 17.89
N PRO A 180 27.92 -25.74 19.21
CA PRO A 180 26.79 -25.58 20.13
C PRO A 180 25.80 -24.50 19.71
N THR A 181 26.27 -23.31 19.32
CA THR A 181 25.40 -22.22 18.89
C THR A 181 24.64 -22.57 17.62
N LEU A 182 25.31 -23.09 16.59
CA LEU A 182 24.65 -23.50 15.36
C LEU A 182 23.56 -24.55 15.63
N PHE A 183 23.86 -25.52 16.50
CA PHE A 183 22.88 -26.53 16.90
C PHE A 183 21.64 -25.90 17.54
N GLN A 184 21.82 -24.97 18.49
CA GLN A 184 20.70 -24.26 19.12
C GLN A 184 19.88 -23.46 18.12
N VAL A 185 20.52 -22.76 17.19
CA VAL A 185 19.82 -22.04 16.11
C VAL A 185 19.01 -23.01 15.27
N LEU A 186 19.59 -24.13 14.82
CA LEU A 186 18.87 -25.11 14.00
C LEU A 186 17.72 -25.78 14.76
N CYS A 187 17.83 -25.99 16.06
CA CYS A 187 16.72 -26.46 16.89
C CYS A 187 15.56 -25.46 17.00
N LYS A 188 15.85 -24.16 16.90
CA LYS A 188 14.89 -23.05 16.97
C LYS A 188 14.41 -22.56 15.60
N LEU A 189 15.04 -23.00 14.51
CA LEU A 189 14.79 -22.50 13.16
C LEU A 189 13.53 -23.12 12.55
N ARG A 190 12.72 -22.27 11.92
CA ARG A 190 11.53 -22.65 11.16
C ARG A 190 11.57 -22.01 9.78
N PHE A 191 11.08 -22.74 8.79
CA PHE A 191 10.81 -22.20 7.47
C PHE A 191 9.33 -21.83 7.36
N ALA A 192 9.05 -20.63 6.83
CA ALA A 192 7.71 -20.25 6.42
C ALA A 192 7.71 -19.86 4.94
N GLN A 193 6.74 -20.38 4.21
CA GLN A 193 6.55 -20.00 2.82
C GLN A 193 5.57 -18.82 2.74
N GLY A 194 6.09 -17.67 2.32
CA GLY A 194 5.28 -16.51 2.00
C GLY A 194 4.57 -16.66 0.65
N PRO A 195 3.80 -15.63 0.22
CA PRO A 195 3.22 -15.60 -1.10
C PRO A 195 4.30 -15.66 -2.20
N VAL A 196 3.91 -16.11 -3.38
CA VAL A 196 4.79 -16.14 -4.55
C VAL A 196 5.25 -14.72 -4.92
N LEU A 197 6.49 -14.58 -5.41
CA LEU A 197 7.08 -13.27 -5.67
C LEU A 197 6.36 -12.50 -6.80
N ARG A 198 5.80 -13.20 -7.77
CA ARG A 198 4.92 -12.59 -8.77
C ARG A 198 3.47 -12.74 -8.30
N GLY A 199 2.80 -11.62 -8.01
CA GLY A 199 1.40 -11.62 -7.59
C GLY A 199 1.17 -11.74 -6.08
N TYR A 200 2.19 -11.47 -5.24
CA TYR A 200 1.96 -11.38 -3.80
C TYR A 200 0.98 -10.26 -3.44
N ASP A 201 0.98 -9.15 -4.20
CA ASP A 201 0.05 -8.03 -3.98
C ASP A 201 -1.41 -8.46 -4.18
N ASP A 202 -1.68 -9.26 -5.20
CA ASP A 202 -3.00 -9.84 -5.45
C ASP A 202 -3.36 -10.89 -4.39
N THR A 203 -2.38 -11.71 -4.01
CA THR A 203 -2.55 -12.73 -2.96
C THR A 203 -2.89 -12.07 -1.62
N LEU A 204 -2.20 -10.98 -1.25
CA LEU A 204 -2.51 -10.22 -0.04
C LEU A 204 -3.94 -9.66 -0.11
N ALA A 205 -4.29 -8.95 -1.19
CA ALA A 205 -5.60 -8.32 -1.33
C ALA A 205 -6.76 -9.32 -1.36
N ALA A 206 -6.58 -10.49 -1.98
CA ALA A 206 -7.64 -11.48 -2.16
C ALA A 206 -7.74 -12.52 -1.03
N ALA A 207 -6.61 -12.90 -0.41
CA ALA A 207 -6.57 -14.03 0.53
C ALA A 207 -6.19 -13.67 1.96
N VAL A 208 -5.54 -12.52 2.18
CA VAL A 208 -5.10 -12.08 3.51
C VAL A 208 -6.00 -10.97 4.04
N ILE A 209 -6.17 -9.88 3.30
CA ILE A 209 -6.97 -8.73 3.74
C ILE A 209 -8.42 -9.11 4.11
N PRO A 210 -9.16 -9.92 3.33
CA PRO A 210 -10.56 -10.23 3.68
C PRO A 210 -10.72 -11.08 4.95
N LYS A 211 -9.64 -11.73 5.42
CA LYS A 211 -9.63 -12.52 6.66
C LYS A 211 -9.35 -11.68 7.89
N LEU A 212 -8.92 -10.42 7.72
CA LEU A 212 -8.71 -9.52 8.84
C LEU A 212 -10.04 -9.17 9.52
N PRO A 213 -10.04 -8.90 10.84
CA PRO A 213 -11.24 -8.51 11.57
C PRO A 213 -11.95 -7.31 10.91
N GLY A 214 -13.23 -7.45 10.60
CA GLY A 214 -14.05 -6.39 9.99
C GLY A 214 -13.84 -6.18 8.49
N CYS A 215 -13.02 -6.99 7.82
CA CYS A 215 -12.68 -6.80 6.41
C CYS A 215 -13.38 -7.76 5.42
N SER A 216 -14.19 -8.71 5.90
CA SER A 216 -14.81 -9.74 5.06
C SER A 216 -15.82 -9.21 4.02
N GLY A 217 -16.43 -8.05 4.29
CA GLY A 217 -17.38 -7.39 3.40
C GLY A 217 -16.77 -6.35 2.46
N LEU A 218 -15.45 -6.18 2.47
CA LEU A 218 -14.79 -5.17 1.63
C LEU A 218 -14.81 -5.55 0.16
N THR A 219 -14.97 -4.54 -0.70
CA THR A 219 -14.81 -4.70 -2.15
C THR A 219 -13.34 -4.93 -2.51
N THR A 220 -13.06 -5.51 -3.69
CA THR A 220 -11.69 -5.71 -4.17
C THR A 220 -10.86 -4.42 -4.16
N VAL A 221 -11.45 -3.29 -4.56
CA VAL A 221 -10.78 -1.97 -4.54
C VAL A 221 -10.41 -1.56 -3.12
N SER A 222 -11.32 -1.76 -2.17
CA SER A 222 -11.08 -1.45 -0.75
C SER A 222 -10.00 -2.35 -0.16
N CYS A 223 -9.96 -3.64 -0.55
CA CYS A 223 -8.91 -4.57 -0.15
C CYS A 223 -7.54 -4.16 -0.71
N CYS A 224 -7.46 -3.74 -1.97
CA CYS A 224 -6.22 -3.21 -2.56
C CYS A 224 -5.74 -1.94 -1.83
N ARG A 225 -6.66 -1.02 -1.55
CA ARG A 225 -6.35 0.21 -0.79
C ARG A 225 -5.81 -0.12 0.60
N LEU A 226 -6.51 -0.99 1.35
CA LEU A 226 -6.07 -1.39 2.69
C LEU A 226 -4.73 -2.13 2.67
N ARG A 227 -4.49 -2.99 1.66
CA ARG A 227 -3.18 -3.61 1.44
C ARG A 227 -2.09 -2.55 1.29
N ASP A 228 -2.28 -1.57 0.40
CA ASP A 228 -1.25 -0.57 0.12
C ASP A 228 -0.99 0.35 1.33
N GLU A 229 -2.03 0.69 2.10
CA GLU A 229 -1.90 1.41 3.37
C GLU A 229 -1.13 0.60 4.42
N LEU A 230 -1.41 -0.71 4.57
CA LEU A 230 -0.68 -1.58 5.49
C LEU A 230 0.78 -1.79 5.07
N ILE A 231 1.04 -1.95 3.77
CA ILE A 231 2.41 -1.99 3.24
C ILE A 231 3.11 -0.67 3.51
N GLY A 232 2.42 0.47 3.32
CA GLY A 232 2.93 1.81 3.63
C GLY A 232 3.29 1.97 5.11
N LEU A 233 2.48 1.42 6.02
CA LEU A 233 2.76 1.40 7.46
C LEU A 233 4.07 0.66 7.77
N VAL A 234 4.23 -0.56 7.23
CA VAL A 234 5.45 -1.36 7.41
C VAL A 234 6.66 -0.67 6.78
N GLN A 235 6.50 -0.14 5.57
CA GLN A 235 7.53 0.63 4.89
C GLN A 235 8.00 1.82 5.72
N ALA A 236 7.07 2.56 6.32
CA ALA A 236 7.38 3.71 7.18
C ALA A 236 8.18 3.27 8.41
N ALA A 237 7.85 2.12 9.01
CA ALA A 237 8.56 1.57 10.17
C ALA A 237 9.95 1.00 9.84
N CYS A 238 10.15 0.48 8.62
CA CYS A 238 11.48 0.07 8.14
C CYS A 238 12.45 1.26 8.00
N ARG A 239 11.94 2.49 7.81
CA ARG A 239 12.76 3.69 7.66
C ARG A 239 13.13 4.29 9.02
N LEU A 240 14.34 4.83 9.11
CA LEU A 240 14.72 5.71 10.22
C LEU A 240 14.07 7.07 10.01
N ARG A 241 12.88 7.28 10.61
CA ARG A 241 12.24 8.60 10.64
C ARG A 241 13.00 9.51 11.61
N ALA A 242 13.56 10.58 11.07
CA ALA A 242 14.19 11.67 11.82
C ALA A 242 13.66 13.03 11.35
N ASP A 243 12.53 13.03 10.64
CA ASP A 243 11.85 14.19 10.12
C ASP A 243 10.86 14.79 11.14
N GLY A 244 10.63 16.10 11.04
CA GLY A 244 9.65 16.84 11.84
C GLY A 244 10.12 17.25 13.24
N ILE A 245 9.19 17.87 13.98
CA ILE A 245 9.43 18.39 15.33
C ILE A 245 9.78 17.25 16.29
N ASP A 246 9.18 16.07 16.12
CA ASP A 246 9.45 14.91 16.97
C ASP A 246 10.89 14.39 16.84
N GLY A 247 11.50 14.48 15.65
CA GLY A 247 12.92 14.18 15.46
C GLY A 247 13.83 15.25 16.07
N ALA A 248 13.42 16.51 16.01
CA ALA A 248 14.20 17.66 16.51
C ALA A 248 14.14 17.84 18.04
N VAL A 249 13.06 17.37 18.68
CA VAL A 249 12.77 17.60 20.11
C VAL A 249 12.84 16.30 20.94
N ALA A 250 12.95 15.13 20.31
CA ALA A 250 13.05 13.87 21.03
C ALA A 250 14.31 13.77 21.89
N TYR A 251 14.13 13.29 23.13
CA TYR A 251 15.22 12.92 24.02
C TYR A 251 16.15 11.92 23.31
N LEU A 252 17.45 12.18 23.37
CA LEU A 252 18.47 11.25 22.89
C LEU A 252 18.50 10.05 23.83
N ALA A 253 18.32 8.86 23.28
CA ALA A 253 18.57 7.61 23.98
C ALA A 253 20.07 7.44 24.27
N ALA A 254 20.42 6.46 25.10
CA ALA A 254 21.81 6.19 25.50
C ALA A 254 22.79 5.93 24.34
N ASN A 255 22.26 5.58 23.16
CA ASN A 255 23.02 5.38 21.92
C ASN A 255 23.20 6.66 21.07
N GLY A 256 22.77 7.82 21.58
CA GLY A 256 22.87 9.11 20.90
C GLY A 256 21.85 9.32 19.77
N ARG A 257 20.84 8.45 19.62
CA ARG A 257 19.75 8.61 18.65
C ARG A 257 18.46 9.05 19.33
N PRO A 258 17.56 9.78 18.64
CA PRO A 258 16.27 10.16 19.22
C PRO A 258 15.45 8.91 19.58
N ASP A 259 14.91 8.85 20.80
CA ASP A 259 14.11 7.71 21.28
C ASP A 259 12.84 7.47 20.41
N ALA A 260 12.32 8.54 19.81
CA ALA A 260 11.26 8.48 18.80
C ALA A 260 11.64 7.65 17.56
N ALA A 261 12.92 7.62 17.16
CA ALA A 261 13.38 6.84 16.03
C ALA A 261 13.38 5.33 16.30
N LEU A 262 13.48 4.92 17.57
CA LEU A 262 13.31 3.52 17.97
C LEU A 262 11.82 3.14 18.01
N ARG A 263 10.98 4.00 18.60
CA ARG A 263 9.51 3.78 18.61
C ARG A 263 8.92 3.70 17.21
N GLY A 264 9.41 4.51 16.27
CA GLY A 264 8.94 4.51 14.88
C GLY A 264 9.16 3.19 14.14
N LYS A 265 10.03 2.30 14.65
CA LYS A 265 10.27 0.96 14.08
C LYS A 265 9.30 -0.11 14.59
N CYS A 266 8.48 0.20 15.60
CA CYS A 266 7.57 -0.72 16.24
C CYS A 266 6.14 -0.53 15.72
N ILE A 267 5.50 -1.62 15.28
CA ILE A 267 4.09 -1.67 14.92
C ILE A 267 3.39 -2.63 15.88
N THR A 268 2.37 -2.14 16.58
CA THR A 268 1.52 -3.00 17.43
C THR A 268 0.25 -3.43 16.68
N PRO A 269 -0.36 -4.57 17.02
CA PRO A 269 -1.65 -4.97 16.44
C PRO A 269 -2.72 -3.88 16.57
N GLU A 270 -2.72 -3.12 17.67
CA GLU A 270 -3.65 -2.01 17.90
C GLU A 270 -3.43 -0.89 16.87
N SER A 271 -2.18 -0.49 16.60
CA SER A 271 -1.88 0.54 15.60
C SER A 271 -2.30 0.13 14.18
N ALA A 272 -2.18 -1.17 13.84
CA ALA A 272 -2.67 -1.71 12.59
C ALA A 272 -4.20 -1.76 12.55
N ALA A 273 -4.86 -2.11 13.65
CA ALA A 273 -6.31 -2.11 13.77
C ALA A 273 -6.92 -0.69 13.66
N GLU A 274 -6.26 0.33 14.21
CA GLU A 274 -6.64 1.73 14.05
C GLU A 274 -6.58 2.17 12.58
N LEU A 275 -5.52 1.79 11.86
CA LEU A 275 -5.41 2.02 10.42
C LEU A 275 -6.56 1.34 9.67
N MET A 276 -6.83 0.07 9.97
CA MET A 276 -7.93 -0.68 9.35
C MET A 276 -9.28 0.00 9.63
N ALA A 277 -9.53 0.43 10.85
CA ALA A 277 -10.76 1.13 11.22
C ALA A 277 -10.91 2.44 10.43
N ARG A 278 -9.83 3.21 10.27
CA ARG A 278 -9.83 4.45 9.48
C ARG A 278 -10.12 4.19 8.00
N VAL A 279 -9.48 3.18 7.41
CA VAL A 279 -9.68 2.82 5.99
C VAL A 279 -11.07 2.19 5.77
N GLY A 280 -11.61 1.51 6.77
CA GLY A 280 -12.94 0.88 6.75
C GLY A 280 -14.10 1.84 7.04
N GLN A 281 -13.83 3.10 7.41
CA GLN A 281 -14.90 4.08 7.52
C GLN A 281 -15.54 4.30 6.15
N PRO A 282 -16.86 4.09 6.01
CA PRO A 282 -17.54 4.34 4.75
C PRO A 282 -17.36 5.81 4.38
N ALA A 283 -16.99 6.07 3.11
CA ALA A 283 -16.94 7.42 2.59
C ALA A 283 -18.27 8.12 2.88
N PHE A 284 -18.22 9.35 3.37
CA PHE A 284 -19.40 10.14 3.69
C PHE A 284 -20.39 10.14 2.51
N ARG A 285 -21.64 9.78 2.77
CA ARG A 285 -22.73 9.80 1.77
C ARG A 285 -23.78 10.82 2.13
N TYR A 286 -24.14 11.68 1.18
CA TYR A 286 -25.27 12.57 1.33
C TYR A 286 -26.57 11.77 1.33
N VAL A 287 -27.47 12.08 2.26
CA VAL A 287 -28.84 11.58 2.23
C VAL A 287 -29.57 12.24 1.06
N GLY A 288 -30.40 11.48 0.35
CA GLY A 288 -31.24 12.00 -0.74
C GLY A 288 -32.10 13.17 -0.26
N SER A 289 -31.70 14.39 -0.61
CA SER A 289 -32.34 15.63 -0.12
C SER A 289 -33.24 16.29 -1.16
N GLY A 290 -33.39 15.67 -2.34
CA GLY A 290 -34.21 16.20 -3.44
C GLY A 290 -33.56 17.38 -4.18
N THR A 291 -32.28 17.67 -3.94
CA THR A 291 -31.51 18.71 -4.67
C THR A 291 -31.05 18.25 -6.06
N GLY A 292 -31.81 17.36 -6.70
CA GLY A 292 -31.51 16.83 -8.03
C GLY A 292 -31.46 17.92 -9.09
N ILE A 293 -30.62 17.69 -10.09
CA ILE A 293 -30.61 18.41 -11.36
C ILE A 293 -31.35 17.53 -12.36
N ASP A 294 -32.17 18.13 -13.22
CA ASP A 294 -32.80 17.39 -14.31
C ASP A 294 -31.75 17.09 -15.40
N ILE A 295 -31.20 15.88 -15.38
CA ILE A 295 -30.18 15.42 -16.33
C ILE A 295 -30.83 15.24 -17.70
N GLY A 296 -30.25 15.86 -18.73
CA GLY A 296 -30.82 15.90 -20.10
C GLY A 296 -31.79 17.05 -20.38
N ALA A 297 -32.19 17.84 -19.37
CA ALA A 297 -33.00 19.05 -19.56
C ALA A 297 -32.07 20.29 -19.66
N THR A 298 -31.74 20.70 -20.88
CA THR A 298 -30.79 21.82 -21.15
C THR A 298 -31.47 23.18 -21.36
N ALA A 299 -32.79 23.23 -21.49
CA ALA A 299 -33.52 24.45 -21.82
C ALA A 299 -33.33 25.53 -20.74
N GLY A 300 -32.83 26.70 -21.14
CA GLY A 300 -32.61 27.87 -20.25
C GLY A 300 -31.36 27.80 -19.35
N ARG A 301 -30.84 26.61 -19.03
CA ARG A 301 -29.67 26.44 -18.13
C ARG A 301 -28.41 27.15 -18.64
N THR A 302 -28.13 27.03 -19.92
CA THR A 302 -26.96 27.65 -20.58
C THR A 302 -27.05 29.18 -20.57
N GLU A 303 -28.25 29.72 -20.80
CA GLU A 303 -28.50 31.17 -20.82
C GLU A 303 -28.28 31.77 -19.42
N VAL A 304 -28.83 31.11 -18.39
CA VAL A 304 -28.66 31.50 -16.98
C VAL A 304 -27.19 31.44 -16.58
N LEU A 305 -26.47 30.37 -16.95
CA LEU A 305 -25.04 30.25 -16.68
C LEU A 305 -24.25 31.38 -17.35
N ASN A 306 -24.54 31.71 -18.61
CA ASN A 306 -23.88 32.80 -19.35
C ASN A 306 -24.09 34.14 -18.64
N ARG A 307 -25.33 34.44 -18.23
CA ARG A 307 -25.67 35.67 -17.51
C ARG A 307 -24.93 35.77 -16.18
N LYS A 308 -24.89 34.68 -15.39
CA LYS A 308 -24.15 34.63 -14.12
C LYS A 308 -22.64 34.81 -14.31
N MET A 309 -22.06 34.13 -15.29
CA MET A 309 -20.63 34.22 -15.58
C MET A 309 -20.26 35.64 -16.01
N ARG A 310 -21.08 36.30 -16.82
CA ARG A 310 -20.86 37.70 -17.22
C ARG A 310 -20.96 38.67 -16.03
N ASN A 311 -21.98 38.51 -15.18
CA ASN A 311 -22.11 39.32 -13.96
C ASN A 311 -20.95 39.11 -12.98
N ALA A 312 -20.34 37.93 -12.99
CA ALA A 312 -19.15 37.61 -12.19
C ALA A 312 -17.81 37.99 -12.86
N TYR A 313 -17.83 38.71 -13.99
CA TYR A 313 -16.63 39.05 -14.78
C TYR A 313 -15.85 37.82 -15.32
N LEU A 314 -16.52 36.68 -15.48
CA LEU A 314 -15.98 35.40 -15.96
C LEU A 314 -16.35 35.10 -17.42
N GLY A 315 -16.71 36.10 -18.23
CA GLY A 315 -17.16 35.89 -19.61
C GLY A 315 -16.18 35.08 -20.48
N SER A 316 -14.86 35.20 -20.26
CA SER A 316 -13.84 34.41 -20.96
C SER A 316 -13.81 32.93 -20.59
N GLN A 317 -14.33 32.56 -19.41
CA GLN A 317 -14.38 31.19 -18.91
C GLN A 317 -15.70 30.48 -19.23
N PHE A 318 -16.67 31.20 -19.80
CA PHE A 318 -17.99 30.64 -20.11
C PHE A 318 -17.90 29.47 -21.10
N GLU A 319 -17.22 29.66 -22.23
CA GLU A 319 -17.21 28.63 -23.30
C GLU A 319 -16.53 27.32 -22.87
N PRO A 320 -15.36 27.34 -22.20
CA PRO A 320 -14.77 26.11 -21.64
C PRO A 320 -15.67 25.43 -20.61
N LEU A 321 -16.36 26.20 -19.76
CA LEU A 321 -17.26 25.65 -18.75
C LEU A 321 -18.52 25.05 -19.39
N ARG A 322 -19.07 25.69 -20.43
CA ARG A 322 -20.20 25.21 -21.22
C ARG A 322 -19.89 23.86 -21.86
N MET A 323 -18.73 23.72 -22.49
CA MET A 323 -18.31 22.44 -23.09
C MET A 323 -18.19 21.31 -22.05
N ARG A 324 -17.67 21.63 -20.85
CA ARG A 324 -17.61 20.67 -19.73
C ARG A 324 -19.00 20.30 -19.23
N MET A 325 -19.90 21.28 -19.14
CA MET A 325 -21.29 21.09 -18.73
C MET A 325 -22.02 20.12 -19.69
N ASP A 326 -21.94 20.37 -21.00
CA ASP A 326 -22.55 19.50 -22.02
C ASP A 326 -21.96 18.08 -21.97
N SER A 327 -20.64 17.96 -21.77
CA SER A 327 -19.96 16.67 -21.68
C SER A 327 -20.32 15.91 -20.39
N ALA A 328 -20.49 16.61 -19.28
CA ALA A 328 -20.91 16.01 -18.01
C ALA A 328 -22.35 15.51 -18.07
N ASP A 329 -23.26 16.28 -18.68
CA ASP A 329 -24.66 15.88 -18.87
C ASP A 329 -24.77 14.60 -19.70
N LEU A 330 -24.11 14.54 -20.86
CA LEU A 330 -24.05 13.33 -21.70
C LEU A 330 -23.46 12.13 -20.95
N ARG A 331 -22.38 12.34 -20.20
CA ARG A 331 -21.73 11.29 -19.43
C ARG A 331 -22.61 10.74 -18.32
N LEU A 332 -23.37 11.59 -17.64
CA LEU A 332 -24.33 11.17 -16.62
C LEU A 332 -25.51 10.42 -17.25
N MET A 333 -25.98 10.84 -18.43
CA MET A 333 -26.99 10.08 -19.20
C MET A 333 -26.48 8.69 -19.60
N GLU A 334 -25.25 8.59 -20.11
CA GLU A 334 -24.62 7.29 -20.42
C GLU A 334 -24.53 6.40 -19.16
N ARG A 335 -24.19 6.99 -18.02
CA ARG A 335 -24.07 6.27 -16.76
C ARG A 335 -25.42 5.79 -16.25
N ALA A 336 -26.47 6.61 -16.38
CA ALA A 336 -27.85 6.22 -16.06
C ALA A 336 -28.30 5.00 -16.87
N LEU A 337 -27.87 4.88 -18.13
CA LEU A 337 -28.16 3.72 -18.98
C LEU A 337 -27.36 2.48 -18.59
N ARG A 338 -26.13 2.64 -18.08
CA ARG A 338 -25.25 1.51 -17.68
C ARG A 338 -25.58 0.97 -16.29
N GLU A 339 -25.93 1.85 -15.35
CA GLU A 339 -26.09 1.54 -13.92
C GLU A 339 -27.44 2.05 -13.38
N PRO A 340 -28.59 1.63 -13.96
CA PRO A 340 -29.90 2.25 -13.67
C PRO A 340 -30.32 2.14 -12.20
N ASP A 341 -30.01 1.02 -11.54
CA ASP A 341 -30.45 0.77 -10.16
C ASP A 341 -29.67 1.59 -9.12
N GLU A 342 -28.42 1.95 -9.42
CA GLU A 342 -27.54 2.70 -8.50
C GLU A 342 -27.44 4.19 -8.87
N PHE A 343 -27.91 4.56 -10.06
CA PHE A 343 -27.68 5.90 -10.63
C PHE A 343 -28.20 7.02 -9.72
N ASP A 344 -29.37 6.88 -9.12
CA ASP A 344 -29.93 7.91 -8.24
C ASP A 344 -29.01 8.20 -7.04
N SER A 345 -28.42 7.16 -6.46
CA SER A 345 -27.46 7.28 -5.36
C SER A 345 -26.16 7.95 -5.83
N ILE A 346 -25.66 7.54 -6.99
CA ILE A 346 -24.45 8.10 -7.61
C ILE A 346 -24.65 9.58 -7.94
N ALA A 347 -25.75 9.93 -8.59
CA ALA A 347 -26.10 11.28 -8.97
C ALA A 347 -26.29 12.16 -7.72
N ASN A 348 -27.06 11.70 -6.73
CA ASN A 348 -27.24 12.43 -5.48
C ASN A 348 -25.89 12.73 -4.79
N GLN A 349 -25.03 11.72 -4.68
CA GLN A 349 -23.72 11.88 -4.06
C GLN A 349 -22.84 12.88 -4.82
N LEU A 350 -22.77 12.74 -6.15
CA LEU A 350 -21.94 13.59 -7.00
C LEU A 350 -22.42 15.04 -6.98
N LEU A 351 -23.71 15.26 -7.23
CA LEU A 351 -24.32 16.59 -7.25
C LEU A 351 -24.21 17.28 -5.89
N SER A 352 -24.49 16.57 -4.80
CA SER A 352 -24.40 17.13 -3.44
C SER A 352 -22.97 17.49 -3.07
N THR A 353 -21.99 16.64 -3.43
CA THR A 353 -20.58 16.91 -3.16
C THR A 353 -20.12 18.16 -3.90
N VAL A 354 -20.38 18.27 -5.21
CA VAL A 354 -19.98 19.45 -5.98
C VAL A 354 -20.71 20.70 -5.49
N LEU A 355 -22.00 20.60 -5.15
CA LEU A 355 -22.78 21.75 -4.67
C LEU A 355 -22.24 22.30 -3.35
N VAL A 356 -21.98 21.44 -2.36
CA VAL A 356 -21.46 21.86 -1.05
C VAL A 356 -20.10 22.54 -1.22
N GLU A 357 -19.20 21.95 -2.00
CA GLU A 357 -17.88 22.54 -2.23
C GLU A 357 -17.97 23.90 -2.95
N CYS A 358 -18.90 24.05 -3.90
CA CYS A 358 -19.16 25.34 -4.54
C CYS A 358 -19.74 26.37 -3.56
N LYS A 359 -20.66 25.95 -2.68
CA LYS A 359 -21.29 26.79 -1.65
C LYS A 359 -20.31 27.21 -0.58
N ASP A 360 -19.41 26.33 -0.16
CA ASP A 360 -18.37 26.64 0.81
C ASP A 360 -17.38 27.66 0.23
N VAL A 361 -16.98 27.50 -1.04
CA VAL A 361 -16.15 28.50 -1.72
C VAL A 361 -16.89 29.84 -1.87
N GLU A 362 -18.18 29.82 -2.24
CA GLU A 362 -19.03 31.02 -2.31
C GLU A 362 -19.07 31.74 -0.94
N ALA A 363 -19.28 31.00 0.15
CA ALA A 363 -19.31 31.53 1.51
C ALA A 363 -17.94 32.07 1.96
N MET A 364 -16.85 31.37 1.66
CA MET A 364 -15.48 31.83 1.96
C MET A 364 -15.11 33.11 1.19
N ALA A 365 -15.73 33.34 0.03
CA ALA A 365 -15.52 34.53 -0.79
C ALA A 365 -16.47 35.69 -0.43
N PHE A 366 -17.28 35.57 0.63
CA PHE A 366 -18.23 36.60 1.05
C PHE A 366 -17.52 37.93 1.38
N ASP A 367 -16.42 37.86 2.14
CA ASP A 367 -15.63 39.03 2.56
C ASP A 367 -14.60 39.50 1.51
N HIS A 368 -14.74 39.08 0.25
CA HIS A 368 -13.81 39.46 -0.80
C HIS A 368 -13.91 40.97 -1.09
N ILE A 369 -12.80 41.70 -0.86
CA ILE A 369 -12.75 43.17 -0.84
C ILE A 369 -13.22 43.81 -2.16
N ASP A 370 -12.89 43.17 -3.29
CA ASP A 370 -13.25 43.66 -4.63
C ASP A 370 -14.26 42.72 -5.30
N GLU A 371 -15.44 43.25 -5.60
CA GLU A 371 -16.53 42.54 -6.27
C GLU A 371 -16.15 42.10 -7.69
N LYS A 372 -15.29 42.86 -8.38
CA LYS A 372 -14.89 42.56 -9.77
C LYS A 372 -13.96 41.36 -9.87
N THR A 373 -13.19 41.09 -8.82
CA THR A 373 -12.25 39.96 -8.75
C THR A 373 -12.79 38.79 -7.95
N ARG A 374 -13.86 38.98 -7.16
CA ARG A 374 -14.54 37.92 -6.40
C ARG A 374 -14.88 36.71 -7.26
N GLY A 375 -15.43 36.91 -8.45
CA GLY A 375 -15.82 35.78 -9.29
C GLY A 375 -14.65 34.96 -9.83
N LEU A 376 -13.54 35.62 -10.16
CA LEU A 376 -12.30 34.93 -10.52
C LEU A 376 -11.72 34.14 -9.35
N ALA A 377 -11.79 34.68 -8.13
CA ALA A 377 -11.37 33.99 -6.91
C ALA A 377 -12.22 32.71 -6.67
N ILE A 378 -13.55 32.81 -6.74
CA ILE A 378 -14.47 31.67 -6.60
C ILE A 378 -14.17 30.61 -7.66
N TYR A 379 -14.07 31.01 -8.94
CA TYR A 379 -13.79 30.08 -10.04
C TYR A 379 -12.46 29.34 -9.86
N LYS A 380 -11.38 30.05 -9.49
CA LYS A 380 -10.07 29.44 -9.27
C LYS A 380 -10.09 28.45 -8.11
N GLN A 381 -10.75 28.78 -7.00
CA GLN A 381 -10.85 27.91 -5.84
C GLN A 381 -11.68 26.65 -6.15
N ILE A 382 -12.82 26.79 -6.83
CA ILE A 382 -13.60 25.62 -7.27
C ILE A 382 -12.75 24.73 -8.19
N LEU A 383 -12.02 25.31 -9.15
CA LEU A 383 -11.15 24.54 -10.04
C LEU A 383 -10.06 23.75 -9.29
N GLN A 384 -9.51 24.31 -8.22
CA GLN A 384 -8.52 23.65 -7.36
C GLN A 384 -9.18 22.55 -6.52
N ARG A 385 -10.33 22.84 -5.90
CA ARG A 385 -11.08 21.86 -5.09
C ARG A 385 -11.52 20.66 -5.90
N MET A 386 -12.03 20.86 -7.12
CA MET A 386 -12.42 19.76 -8.01
C MET A 386 -11.21 18.90 -8.44
N ASP A 387 -10.02 19.50 -8.61
CA ASP A 387 -8.80 18.74 -8.92
C ASP A 387 -8.33 17.91 -7.72
N SER A 388 -8.34 18.50 -6.52
CA SER A 388 -8.01 17.78 -5.27
C SER A 388 -9.01 16.66 -5.00
N LEU A 389 -10.32 16.90 -5.08
CA LEU A 389 -11.35 15.88 -4.85
C LEU A 389 -11.21 14.68 -5.80
N ALA A 390 -10.96 14.94 -7.09
CA ALA A 390 -10.80 13.87 -8.07
C ALA A 390 -9.54 13.01 -7.83
N ARG A 391 -8.50 13.57 -7.20
CA ARG A 391 -7.22 12.87 -6.95
C ARG A 391 -7.14 12.24 -5.57
N GLU A 392 -7.56 12.97 -4.55
CA GLU A 392 -7.35 12.65 -3.14
C GLU A 392 -8.56 11.91 -2.55
N GLU A 393 -9.78 12.19 -3.04
CA GLU A 393 -11.03 11.62 -2.51
C GLU A 393 -11.97 11.09 -3.62
N PRO A 394 -11.50 10.23 -4.56
CA PRO A 394 -12.26 9.83 -5.74
C PRO A 394 -13.59 9.12 -5.40
N GLU A 395 -13.66 8.43 -4.25
CA GLU A 395 -14.89 7.77 -3.80
C GLU A 395 -16.02 8.75 -3.44
N ARG A 396 -15.71 9.97 -2.97
CA ARG A 396 -16.71 11.00 -2.65
C ARG A 396 -17.39 11.53 -3.90
N VAL A 397 -16.67 11.51 -5.03
CA VAL A 397 -17.13 11.99 -6.33
C VAL A 397 -17.36 10.86 -7.34
N CYS A 398 -17.60 9.64 -6.84
CA CYS A 398 -17.97 8.48 -7.67
C CYS A 398 -16.99 8.21 -8.83
N TYR A 399 -15.69 8.48 -8.59
CA TYR A 399 -14.56 8.35 -9.51
C TYR A 399 -14.66 9.22 -10.77
N GLU A 400 -15.43 10.31 -10.70
CA GLU A 400 -15.53 11.24 -11.82
C GLU A 400 -14.31 12.17 -11.92
N PRO A 401 -13.79 12.41 -13.14
CA PRO A 401 -12.64 13.27 -13.34
C PRO A 401 -13.00 14.73 -13.11
N LYS A 402 -11.99 15.54 -12.80
CA LYS A 402 -12.11 16.99 -12.59
C LYS A 402 -12.99 17.70 -13.63
N ASP A 403 -12.84 17.39 -14.91
CA ASP A 403 -13.60 18.06 -15.98
C ASP A 403 -15.10 17.75 -15.89
N THR A 404 -15.48 16.54 -15.47
CA THR A 404 -16.88 16.17 -15.19
C THR A 404 -17.38 16.92 -13.97
N LEU A 405 -16.59 17.02 -12.89
CA LEU A 405 -16.98 17.78 -11.69
C LEU A 405 -17.20 19.27 -11.99
N MET A 406 -16.31 19.86 -12.80
CA MET A 406 -16.46 21.23 -13.28
C MET A 406 -17.70 21.39 -14.17
N GLY A 407 -18.02 20.40 -15.00
CA GLY A 407 -19.26 20.37 -15.77
C GLY A 407 -20.50 20.36 -14.89
N VAL A 408 -20.51 19.51 -13.85
CA VAL A 408 -21.57 19.46 -12.83
C VAL A 408 -21.72 20.80 -12.11
N ALA A 409 -20.61 21.49 -11.77
CA ALA A 409 -20.67 22.84 -11.21
C ALA A 409 -21.32 23.84 -12.19
N GLY A 410 -21.04 23.71 -13.49
CA GLY A 410 -21.75 24.46 -14.54
C GLY A 410 -23.25 24.18 -14.52
N MET A 411 -23.65 22.91 -14.41
CA MET A 411 -25.06 22.50 -14.35
C MET A 411 -25.77 23.11 -13.14
N LEU A 412 -25.19 22.96 -11.95
CA LEU A 412 -25.72 23.48 -10.67
C LEU A 412 -25.85 25.01 -10.69
N SER A 413 -24.88 25.72 -11.26
CA SER A 413 -24.95 27.18 -11.40
C SER A 413 -26.08 27.59 -12.35
N GLY A 414 -26.24 26.89 -13.47
CA GLY A 414 -27.30 27.15 -14.45
C GLY A 414 -28.72 26.93 -13.89
N GLU A 415 -28.87 26.02 -12.92
CA GLU A 415 -30.13 25.81 -12.16
C GLU A 415 -30.26 26.66 -10.89
N CYS A 416 -29.47 27.74 -10.81
CA CYS A 416 -29.55 28.65 -9.68
C CYS A 416 -29.19 28.08 -8.29
N LYS A 417 -28.51 26.93 -8.21
CA LYS A 417 -28.12 26.32 -6.93
C LYS A 417 -26.98 27.07 -6.24
N PHE A 418 -26.07 27.72 -6.97
CA PHE A 418 -25.04 28.62 -6.43
C PHE A 418 -24.68 29.76 -7.40
N ALA A 419 -23.91 30.75 -6.96
CA ALA A 419 -23.44 31.85 -7.78
C ALA A 419 -21.90 31.93 -7.85
N TRP A 420 -21.39 32.42 -8.98
CA TRP A 420 -19.96 32.68 -9.18
C TRP A 420 -19.54 34.07 -8.70
N GLY A 421 -20.41 34.83 -8.03
CA GLY A 421 -20.21 36.25 -7.73
C GLY A 421 -21.47 36.84 -7.10
N THR A 422 -21.79 38.11 -7.41
CA THR A 422 -23.05 38.70 -6.94
C THR A 422 -24.23 37.93 -7.54
N PRO A 423 -25.21 37.49 -6.72
CA PRO A 423 -26.44 36.89 -7.23
C PRO A 423 -27.15 37.81 -8.23
N LEU A 424 -27.94 37.22 -9.13
CA LEU A 424 -28.80 37.99 -10.03
C LEU A 424 -30.05 38.45 -9.27
N ASP A 425 -30.45 39.72 -9.43
CA ASP A 425 -31.66 40.25 -8.80
C ASP A 425 -32.93 39.49 -9.25
N GLU A 426 -33.84 39.23 -8.31
CA GLU A 426 -35.05 38.40 -8.48
C GLU A 426 -36.02 38.95 -9.55
N GLU A 427 -35.99 40.25 -9.85
CA GLU A 427 -36.81 40.88 -10.91
C GLU A 427 -36.45 40.44 -12.34
N THR A 428 -35.39 39.65 -12.51
CA THR A 428 -34.98 39.07 -13.81
C THR A 428 -35.20 37.56 -13.93
N GLN A 429 -35.91 36.95 -12.96
CA GLN A 429 -36.26 35.53 -12.97
C GLN A 429 -37.57 35.22 -13.73
N ASP A 430 -38.49 36.19 -13.83
CA ASP A 430 -39.68 36.10 -14.68
C ASP A 430 -39.44 36.85 -16.00
N GLY A 431 -38.82 36.18 -16.96
CA GLY A 431 -38.63 36.69 -18.31
C GLY A 431 -38.99 35.62 -19.34
N THR A 432 -40.21 35.74 -19.87
CA THR A 432 -40.75 35.13 -21.10
C THR A 432 -39.75 34.89 -22.21
#